data_AF-A0A9P6QI05-F1
#
_entry.id   AF-A0A9P6QI05-F1
#
_cell.length_a   1.000
_cell.length_b   1.000
_cell.length_c   1.000
_cell.angle_alpha   90.00
_cell.angle_beta   90.00
_cell.angle_gamma   90.00
#
_symmetry.space_group_name_H-M   'P 1'
#
loop_
_entity.id
_entity.type
_entity.pdbx_description
1 polymer ?
#
loop_
_entity_poly.entity_id
_entity_poly.type
_entity_poly.pdbx_seq_one_letter_code
_entity_poly.pdbx_strand_id
1 'polypeptide(L)'
;MKIFAPFLVLAVVASQAMAVIPIPIKECTKTVVVKSTDTGCIQFATANGINFKQLLAWNQKLRTDCMNLDVDAPMCVSITPKAPKPKAPKPKAPKAPKCPKPKAPKKPKAPKKPKCNTKA
;
A
#
# COMPACT_ATOMS: atom_id res chain seq x y z
N MET A 1 46.67 -35.41 -31.12
CA MET A 1 45.70 -35.86 -30.10
C MET A 1 45.12 -34.63 -29.41
N LYS A 2 43.80 -34.49 -29.48
CA LYS A 2 43.00 -33.34 -29.02
C LYS A 2 42.53 -33.65 -27.59
N ILE A 3 42.86 -32.81 -26.61
CA ILE A 3 42.33 -32.94 -25.25
C ILE A 3 41.50 -31.70 -24.96
N PHE A 4 40.27 -31.70 -25.48
CA PHE A 4 39.21 -30.82 -25.00
C PHE A 4 38.67 -31.44 -23.71
N ALA A 5 39.17 -30.99 -22.56
CA ALA A 5 38.51 -31.27 -21.30
C ALA A 5 37.14 -30.58 -21.31
N PRO A 6 36.01 -31.29 -21.13
CA PRO A 6 34.74 -30.63 -20.94
C PRO A 6 34.78 -30.01 -19.55
N PHE A 7 35.01 -28.70 -19.48
CA PHE A 7 34.66 -27.92 -18.30
C PHE A 7 33.15 -28.08 -18.10
N LEU A 8 32.79 -29.04 -17.27
CA LEU A 8 31.45 -29.22 -16.74
C LEU A 8 31.20 -28.01 -15.84
N VAL A 9 30.74 -26.92 -16.45
CA VAL A 9 30.23 -25.76 -15.74
C VAL A 9 28.98 -26.25 -15.03
N LEU A 10 29.16 -26.71 -13.79
CA LEU A 10 28.09 -26.87 -12.83
C LEU A 10 27.49 -25.47 -12.64
N ALA A 11 26.47 -25.17 -13.44
CA ALA A 11 25.69 -23.96 -13.29
C ALA A 11 25.05 -24.03 -11.90
N VAL A 12 25.64 -23.32 -10.94
CA VAL A 12 25.00 -23.03 -9.67
C VAL A 12 23.88 -22.05 -9.99
N VAL A 13 22.74 -22.56 -10.45
CA VAL A 13 21.49 -21.80 -10.50
C VAL A 13 20.90 -21.81 -9.10
N ALA A 14 21.65 -21.29 -8.13
CA ALA A 14 21.08 -20.91 -6.85
C ALA A 14 20.28 -19.63 -7.12
N SER A 15 18.99 -19.79 -7.42
CA SER A 15 18.03 -18.70 -7.53
C SER A 15 18.09 -17.84 -6.27
N GLN A 16 18.78 -16.72 -6.37
CA GLN A 16 18.85 -15.74 -5.29
C GLN A 16 17.49 -15.07 -5.17
N ALA A 17 16.64 -15.56 -4.28
CA ALA A 17 15.50 -14.81 -3.79
C ALA A 17 16.06 -13.65 -2.95
N MET A 18 16.42 -12.55 -3.62
CA MET A 18 16.79 -11.31 -2.95
C MET A 18 15.55 -10.82 -2.21
N ALA A 19 15.55 -10.93 -0.87
CA ALA A 19 14.50 -10.39 -0.05
C ALA A 19 14.34 -8.90 -0.36
N VAL A 20 13.18 -8.52 -0.90
CA VAL A 20 12.89 -7.14 -1.28
C VAL A 20 12.45 -6.41 -0.02
N ILE A 21 13.42 -5.87 0.72
CA ILE A 21 13.17 -5.13 1.97
C ILE A 21 12.83 -3.66 1.64
N PRO A 22 11.82 -3.06 2.30
CA PRO A 22 11.54 -1.64 2.15
C PRO A 22 12.72 -0.75 2.57
N ILE A 23 12.96 0.33 1.83
CA ILE A 23 14.05 1.29 2.10
C ILE A 23 13.45 2.69 2.22
N PRO A 24 13.59 3.36 3.39
CA PRO A 24 13.25 4.79 3.54
C PRO A 24 13.90 5.65 2.46
N ILE A 25 13.15 6.60 1.89
CA ILE A 25 13.70 7.54 0.90
C ILE A 25 14.69 8.52 1.54
N LYS A 26 15.58 9.12 0.72
CA LYS A 26 16.57 10.11 1.19
C LYS A 26 15.96 11.36 1.86
N GLU A 27 14.74 11.73 1.47
CA GLU A 27 14.02 12.89 2.03
C GLU A 27 13.35 12.57 3.38
N CYS A 28 13.53 11.35 3.90
CA CYS A 28 12.97 10.92 5.17
C CYS A 28 13.56 11.69 6.34
N THR A 29 12.70 12.26 7.17
CA THR A 29 13.09 12.99 8.39
C THR A 29 12.79 12.24 9.67
N LYS A 30 11.92 11.21 9.60
CA LYS A 30 11.60 10.37 10.75
C LYS A 30 11.35 8.93 10.30
N THR A 31 12.06 8.01 10.94
CA THR A 31 11.83 6.57 10.82
C THR A 31 11.21 6.02 12.11
N VAL A 32 10.37 5.01 11.97
CA VAL A 32 9.79 4.23 13.08
C VAL A 32 10.02 2.75 12.78
N VAL A 33 10.46 2.01 13.80
CA VAL A 33 10.70 0.57 13.71
C VAL A 33 9.36 -0.16 13.79
N VAL A 34 9.12 -1.08 12.86
CA VAL A 34 7.94 -1.94 12.85
C VAL A 34 7.98 -2.87 14.06
N LYS A 35 6.90 -2.90 14.83
CA LYS A 35 6.75 -3.78 15.99
C LYS A 35 5.93 -5.00 15.62
N SER A 36 6.04 -6.07 16.40
CA SER A 36 5.19 -7.27 16.23
C SER A 36 3.69 -6.99 16.40
N THR A 37 3.32 -5.85 17.00
CA THR A 37 1.92 -5.39 17.10
C THR A 37 1.39 -4.73 15.82
N ASP A 38 2.27 -4.40 14.88
CA ASP A 38 1.92 -3.72 13.64
C ASP A 38 1.58 -4.77 12.58
N THR A 39 0.31 -5.15 12.51
CA THR A 39 -0.16 -6.28 11.70
C THR A 39 -0.32 -5.96 10.21
N GLY A 40 -0.03 -4.72 9.79
CA GLY A 40 -0.07 -4.34 8.38
C GLY A 40 0.07 -2.84 8.13
N CYS A 41 0.27 -2.49 6.86
CA CYS A 41 0.69 -1.16 6.41
C CYS A 41 -0.33 -0.06 6.70
N ILE A 42 -1.62 -0.38 6.61
CA ILE A 42 -2.69 0.59 6.88
C ILE A 42 -2.72 0.94 8.37
N GLN A 43 -2.63 -0.07 9.23
CA GLN A 43 -2.60 0.13 10.69
C GLN A 43 -1.32 0.88 11.08
N PHE A 44 -0.17 0.47 10.56
CA PHE A 44 1.12 1.11 10.83
C PHE A 44 1.13 2.59 10.37
N ALA A 45 0.65 2.85 9.15
CA ALA A 45 0.53 4.21 8.62
C ALA A 45 -0.38 5.07 9.51
N THR A 46 -1.55 4.55 9.88
CA THR A 46 -2.53 5.27 10.71
C THR A 46 -1.98 5.57 12.10
N ALA A 47 -1.31 4.60 12.73
CA ALA A 47 -0.66 4.78 14.03
C ALA A 47 0.43 5.87 14.01
N ASN A 48 1.02 6.13 12.83
CA ASN A 48 2.03 7.16 12.61
C ASN A 48 1.48 8.44 11.95
N GLY A 49 0.15 8.59 11.85
CA GLY A 49 -0.50 9.82 11.38
C GLY A 49 -0.38 10.06 9.86
N ILE A 50 -0.13 9.02 9.07
CA ILE A 50 0.00 9.10 7.61
C ILE A 50 -0.96 8.13 6.93
N ASN A 51 -1.21 8.32 5.64
CA ASN A 51 -2.00 7.37 4.85
C ASN A 51 -1.11 6.32 4.16
N PHE A 52 -1.72 5.22 3.74
CA PHE A 52 -1.00 4.11 3.09
C PHE A 52 -0.23 4.55 1.83
N LYS A 53 -0.77 5.49 1.05
CA LYS A 53 -0.09 6.00 -0.15
C LYS A 53 1.18 6.77 0.21
N GLN A 54 1.19 7.53 1.31
CA GLN A 54 2.40 8.17 1.81
C GLN A 54 3.41 7.13 2.26
N LEU A 55 2.98 6.10 3.00
CA LEU A 55 3.87 5.02 3.45
C LEU A 55 4.55 4.32 2.26
N LEU A 56 3.80 3.97 1.21
CA LEU A 56 4.36 3.42 -0.03
C LEU A 56 5.32 4.38 -0.73
N ALA A 57 4.98 5.68 -0.78
CA ALA A 57 5.80 6.67 -1.46
C ALA A 57 7.12 6.97 -0.73
N TRP A 58 7.12 6.84 0.60
CA TRP A 58 8.27 7.18 1.46
C TRP A 58 9.17 5.99 1.77
N ASN A 59 8.74 4.78 1.41
CA ASN A 59 9.49 3.54 1.59
C ASN A 59 9.57 2.81 0.25
N GLN A 60 10.69 2.99 -0.44
CA GLN A 60 10.95 2.29 -1.70
C GLN A 60 10.87 0.79 -1.47
N LYS A 61 10.42 0.03 -2.46
CA LYS A 61 10.28 -1.43 -2.39
C LYS A 61 9.21 -1.95 -1.42
N LEU A 62 8.55 -1.11 -0.62
CA LEU A 62 7.35 -1.53 0.10
C LEU A 62 6.27 -1.95 -0.91
N ARG A 63 5.76 -3.16 -0.75
CA ARG A 63 4.76 -3.72 -1.66
C ARG A 63 3.36 -3.24 -1.31
N THR A 64 2.49 -3.16 -2.30
CA THR A 64 1.08 -2.78 -2.11
C THR A 64 0.27 -3.82 -1.36
N ASP A 65 0.70 -5.07 -1.35
CA ASP A 65 0.11 -6.16 -0.55
C ASP A 65 0.68 -6.22 0.87
N CYS A 66 1.63 -5.34 1.22
CA CYS A 66 2.26 -5.24 2.53
C CYS A 66 2.97 -6.50 3.03
N MET A 67 3.25 -7.48 2.16
CA MET A 67 3.85 -8.76 2.56
C MET A 67 5.33 -8.66 2.97
N ASN A 68 5.94 -7.49 2.80
CA ASN A 68 7.32 -7.20 3.20
C ASN A 68 7.40 -6.06 4.23
N LEU A 69 6.36 -5.88 5.04
CA LEU A 69 6.46 -5.05 6.24
C LEU A 69 7.04 -5.91 7.37
N ASP A 70 8.37 -5.98 7.40
CA ASP A 70 9.09 -6.85 8.32
C ASP A 70 9.22 -6.20 9.70
N VAL A 71 9.05 -7.01 10.75
CA VAL A 71 9.32 -6.57 12.13
C VAL A 71 10.79 -6.17 12.25
N ASP A 72 11.06 -5.17 13.09
CA ASP A 72 12.38 -4.55 13.28
C ASP A 72 12.90 -3.74 12.07
N ALA A 73 12.14 -3.67 10.96
CA ALA A 73 12.50 -2.82 9.83
C ALA A 73 12.21 -1.34 10.13
N PRO A 74 13.14 -0.42 9.80
CA PRO A 74 12.89 1.01 9.93
C PRO A 74 12.07 1.53 8.74
N MET A 75 10.90 2.11 9.04
CA MET A 75 9.99 2.67 8.04
C MET A 75 9.91 4.18 8.16
N CYS A 76 10.03 4.88 7.03
CA CYS A 76 9.83 6.31 6.95
C CYS A 76 8.36 6.69 7.19
N VAL A 77 8.14 7.60 8.12
CA VAL A 77 6.82 8.12 8.49
C VAL A 77 6.75 9.65 8.48
N SER A 78 7.82 10.33 8.07
CA SER A 78 7.82 11.77 7.83
C SER A 78 8.91 12.12 6.83
N ILE A 79 8.67 13.14 6.00
CA ILE A 79 9.63 13.66 5.03
C ILE A 79 9.77 15.17 5.20
N THR A 80 10.87 15.73 4.73
CA THR A 80 10.90 17.18 4.47
C THR A 80 9.98 17.46 3.29
N PRO A 81 9.02 18.39 3.38
CA PRO A 81 8.23 18.78 2.23
C PRO A 81 9.16 19.32 1.16
N LYS A 82 9.36 18.56 0.07
CA LYS A 82 9.97 19.12 -1.13
C LYS A 82 9.04 20.23 -1.62
N ALA A 83 9.60 21.40 -1.94
CA ALA A 83 8.84 22.48 -2.54
C ALA A 83 7.97 21.89 -3.66
N PRO A 84 6.65 22.16 -3.68
CA PRO A 84 5.78 21.53 -4.65
C PRO A 84 6.29 21.89 -6.04
N LYS A 85 6.71 20.89 -6.82
CA LYS A 85 6.79 21.07 -8.26
C LYS A 85 5.41 21.55 -8.71
N PRO A 86 5.31 22.61 -9.53
CA PRO A 86 4.03 23.10 -10.01
C PRO A 86 3.23 21.92 -10.52
N LYS A 87 2.09 21.63 -9.88
CA LYS A 87 1.15 20.67 -10.43
C LYS A 87 0.72 21.26 -11.77
N ALA A 88 1.04 20.59 -12.86
CA ALA A 88 0.34 20.85 -14.12
C ALA A 88 -1.17 20.86 -13.81
N PRO A 89 -1.92 21.84 -14.32
CA PRO A 89 -3.34 21.93 -14.06
C PRO A 89 -3.99 20.58 -14.35
N LYS A 90 -4.55 19.95 -13.32
CA LYS A 90 -5.41 18.80 -13.53
C LYS A 90 -6.55 19.29 -14.42
N PRO A 91 -6.81 18.70 -15.60
CA PRO A 91 -7.99 19.04 -16.38
C PRO A 91 -9.19 18.93 -15.46
N LYS A 92 -9.98 20.00 -15.36
CA LYS A 92 -11.24 19.97 -14.62
C LYS A 92 -12.10 18.90 -15.27
N ALA A 93 -12.30 17.78 -14.60
CA ALA A 93 -13.38 16.88 -14.94
C ALA A 93 -14.69 17.70 -14.91
N PRO A 94 -15.57 17.59 -15.92
CA PRO A 94 -16.87 18.25 -15.89
C PRO A 94 -17.60 17.91 -14.59
N LYS A 95 -18.19 18.92 -13.95
CA LYS A 95 -19.04 18.72 -12.77
C LYS A 95 -20.23 17.85 -13.21
N ALA A 96 -20.29 16.62 -12.71
CA ALA A 96 -21.53 15.86 -12.71
C ALA A 96 -22.60 16.66 -11.94
N PRO A 97 -23.85 16.76 -12.42
CA PRO A 97 -24.92 17.44 -11.70
C PRO A 97 -25.14 16.80 -10.32
N LYS A 98 -25.24 17.63 -9.28
CA LYS A 98 -25.59 17.18 -7.92
C LYS A 98 -27.07 16.75 -7.91
N CYS A 99 -27.34 15.47 -7.68
CA CYS A 99 -28.65 15.05 -7.18
C CYS A 99 -28.80 15.53 -5.71
N PRO A 100 -29.95 16.11 -5.30
CA PRO A 100 -30.18 16.54 -3.93
C PRO A 100 -30.15 15.37 -2.94
N LYS A 101 -29.48 15.58 -1.80
CA LYS A 101 -29.40 14.65 -0.65
C LYS A 101 -30.73 14.68 0.14
N PRO A 102 -31.48 13.57 0.27
CA PRO A 102 -32.61 13.51 1.20
C PRO A 102 -32.11 13.45 2.65
N LYS A 103 -32.75 14.20 3.55
CA LYS A 103 -32.50 14.22 4.99
C LYS A 103 -32.92 12.89 5.64
N ALA A 104 -32.11 12.39 6.57
CA ALA A 104 -32.37 11.17 7.33
C ALA A 104 -33.57 11.30 8.28
N PRO A 105 -34.24 10.18 8.62
CA PRO A 105 -34.86 10.00 9.94
C PRO A 105 -34.24 8.82 10.72
N LYS A 106 -34.45 8.89 12.05
CA LYS A 106 -33.81 8.15 13.15
C LYS A 106 -34.17 6.64 13.22
N LYS A 107 -33.25 5.81 13.76
CA LYS A 107 -33.38 4.40 14.25
C LYS A 107 -34.52 4.26 15.32
N PRO A 108 -34.90 3.06 15.85
CA PRO A 108 -34.82 1.64 15.41
C PRO A 108 -36.12 0.79 15.67
N LYS A 109 -36.24 -0.44 15.11
CA LYS A 109 -36.69 -1.73 15.76
C LYS A 109 -37.47 -2.71 14.85
N ALA A 110 -36.98 -3.96 14.89
CA ALA A 110 -37.66 -5.26 14.89
C ALA A 110 -38.51 -5.75 13.66
N PRO A 111 -38.62 -7.09 13.47
CA PRO A 111 -38.85 -7.74 12.18
C PRO A 111 -40.30 -8.26 12.00
N LYS A 112 -40.72 -8.49 10.74
CA LYS A 112 -41.65 -9.57 10.32
C LYS A 112 -41.81 -9.62 8.78
N LYS A 113 -41.42 -10.74 8.16
CA LYS A 113 -41.91 -11.26 6.85
C LYS A 113 -43.46 -11.41 6.94
N PRO A 114 -44.27 -11.42 5.85
CA PRO A 114 -44.08 -12.30 4.68
C PRO A 114 -44.67 -11.85 3.31
N LYS A 115 -44.24 -12.54 2.21
CA LYS A 115 -44.96 -12.94 0.95
C LYS A 115 -45.63 -11.82 0.09
N CYS A 116 -45.76 -11.85 -1.23
CA CYS A 116 -45.87 -12.93 -2.23
C CYS A 116 -45.55 -12.38 -3.65
N ASN A 117 -45.43 -13.30 -4.60
CA ASN A 117 -45.01 -13.19 -6.01
C ASN A 117 -46.07 -12.59 -6.96
N THR A 118 -45.67 -12.28 -8.21
CA THR A 118 -46.31 -12.66 -9.53
C THR A 118 -45.62 -11.82 -10.63
N LYS A 119 -44.74 -12.43 -11.46
CA LYS A 119 -44.96 -12.96 -12.83
C LYS A 119 -45.35 -11.91 -13.88
N ALA A 120 -44.50 -11.77 -14.89
CA ALA A 120 -44.89 -11.72 -16.30
C ALA A 120 -43.94 -12.66 -17.03
#